data_AF-A0A3D5Z8T3-F1
#
_entry.id   AF-A0A3D5Z8T3-F1
#
_cell.length_a   1.000
_cell.length_b   1.000
_cell.length_c   1.000
_cell.angle_alpha   90.00
_cell.angle_beta   90.00
_cell.angle_gamma   90.00
#
_symmetry.space_group_name_H-M   'P 1'
#
loop_
_entity.id
_entity.type
_entity.pdbx_description
1 polymer ?
#
loop_
_entity_poly.entity_id
_entity_poly.type
_entity_poly.pdbx_seq_one_letter_code
_entity_poly.pdbx_strand_id
1 'polypeptide(L)'
;MKGKILFVGGTWDLNGGKSSKIVAEFAKYIKADVYNGGNYNDLKKILDSCTLYDIVIWWANVDNNLPKIRNVKEINYKTMLVSSKRNDDNKYSFQDLLQRSFGLKANLTVEFTLQDGVYNMMLFDPLGNVWYDGTDIKLCAKKMRERLDFIKSITRVSTVAAEEDVGALAWFFNMFKIEMYKSLDNPVVPINEEFLGIVKSYAVKLARATFQTNDVKRFLGNASFRCPKGFPSFRDGKYIFVSRRNVNKEYIGIEDFVPVYEKNDKIYYCGDFKPSVDTPIQVKLYAKLPKINYMIHTHCYIKDAPYTETALPCGAIEEVNEILKVIKTYYENDFDKEFYVINLRGHGSIMLGSKPSLFKNIEILGRNLPERMS
;
A
#
# COMPACT_ATOMS: atom_id res chain seq x y z
N MET A 1 0.44 25.94 1.31
CA MET A 1 -0.95 25.81 1.83
C MET A 1 -1.15 24.36 2.27
N LYS A 2 -1.10 24.07 3.58
CA LYS A 2 -1.22 22.69 4.09
C LYS A 2 -2.70 22.37 4.36
N GLY A 3 -3.20 21.26 3.83
CA GLY A 3 -4.47 20.64 4.21
C GLY A 3 -5.68 20.97 3.33
N LYS A 4 -5.51 21.54 2.13
CA LYS A 4 -6.64 21.87 1.25
C LYS A 4 -7.29 20.59 0.71
N ILE A 5 -8.62 20.49 0.82
CA ILE A 5 -9.41 19.32 0.41
C ILE A 5 -10.37 19.72 -0.71
N LEU A 6 -10.39 18.95 -1.78
CA LEU A 6 -11.41 19.01 -2.82
C LEU A 6 -12.36 17.84 -2.64
N PHE A 7 -13.67 18.09 -2.67
CA PHE A 7 -14.69 17.05 -2.63
C PHE A 7 -15.62 17.19 -3.84
N VAL A 8 -15.45 16.27 -4.79
CA VAL A 8 -16.29 16.17 -5.98
C VAL A 8 -17.24 15.01 -5.81
N GLY A 9 -18.54 15.25 -5.86
CA GLY A 9 -19.58 14.24 -5.69
C GLY A 9 -20.83 14.57 -6.51
N GLY A 10 -21.92 13.85 -6.29
CA GLY A 10 -23.15 14.03 -7.05
C GLY A 10 -23.09 13.44 -8.45
N THR A 11 -24.20 13.56 -9.19
CA THR A 11 -24.33 13.09 -10.57
C THR A 11 -23.89 14.16 -11.55
N TRP A 12 -23.12 13.74 -12.55
CA TRP A 12 -22.58 14.59 -13.62
C TRP A 12 -23.02 14.04 -14.97
N ASP A 13 -23.83 14.82 -15.68
CA ASP A 13 -24.37 14.48 -17.00
C ASP A 13 -24.48 15.73 -17.88
N LEU A 14 -24.92 15.58 -19.13
CA LEU A 14 -25.04 16.70 -20.06
C LEU A 14 -26.22 17.65 -19.74
N ASN A 15 -27.12 17.26 -18.83
CA ASN A 15 -28.33 17.99 -18.47
C ASN A 15 -28.20 18.72 -17.12
N GLY A 16 -26.98 18.86 -16.59
CA GLY A 16 -26.70 19.60 -15.36
C GLY A 16 -26.68 18.74 -14.09
N GLY A 17 -26.91 17.44 -14.19
CA GLY A 17 -26.69 16.49 -13.10
C GLY A 17 -27.63 16.66 -11.90
N LYS A 18 -27.26 16.02 -10.78
CA LYS A 18 -28.03 16.05 -9.53
C LYS A 18 -27.13 16.05 -8.31
N SER A 19 -27.46 16.87 -7.33
CA SER A 19 -26.75 16.89 -6.05
C SER A 19 -27.02 15.65 -5.20
N SER A 20 -26.00 15.19 -4.49
CA SER A 20 -26.07 14.08 -3.55
C SER A 20 -26.24 14.60 -2.12
N LYS A 21 -27.27 14.10 -1.42
CA LYS A 21 -27.47 14.38 0.01
C LYS A 21 -26.31 13.84 0.85
N ILE A 22 -25.80 12.65 0.53
CA ILE A 22 -24.66 12.03 1.22
C ILE A 22 -23.43 12.96 1.14
N VAL A 23 -23.13 13.49 -0.05
CA VAL A 23 -21.99 14.40 -0.25
C VAL A 23 -22.17 15.69 0.57
N ALA A 24 -23.37 16.26 0.56
CA ALA A 24 -23.68 17.45 1.36
C ALA A 24 -23.51 17.20 2.86
N GLU A 25 -23.92 16.03 3.36
CA GLU A 25 -23.74 15.68 4.78
C GLU A 25 -22.28 15.44 5.14
N PHE A 26 -21.51 14.69 4.33
CA PHE A 26 -20.08 14.51 4.58
C PHE A 26 -19.32 15.85 4.54
N ALA A 27 -19.68 16.76 3.64
CA ALA A 27 -19.02 18.06 3.49
C ALA A 27 -19.06 18.90 4.78
N LYS A 28 -20.14 18.81 5.57
CA LYS A 28 -20.27 19.50 6.87
C LYS A 28 -19.15 19.14 7.84
N TYR A 29 -18.62 17.92 7.75
CA TYR A 29 -17.62 17.39 8.69
C TYR A 29 -16.19 17.43 8.13
N ILE A 30 -16.03 17.44 6.80
CA ILE A 30 -14.71 17.37 6.15
C ILE A 30 -14.07 18.74 5.94
N LYS A 31 -14.86 19.84 5.86
CA LYS A 31 -14.38 21.20 5.54
C LYS A 31 -13.58 21.23 4.23
N ALA A 32 -14.26 20.98 3.11
CA ALA A 32 -13.67 20.92 1.78
C ALA A 32 -14.24 21.99 0.85
N ASP A 33 -13.54 22.28 -0.25
CA ASP A 33 -14.13 22.90 -1.43
C ASP A 33 -15.01 21.86 -2.13
N VAL A 34 -16.31 22.11 -2.29
CA VAL A 34 -17.28 21.08 -2.71
C VAL A 34 -17.88 21.39 -4.08
N TYR A 35 -17.88 20.37 -4.95
CA TYR A 35 -18.66 20.33 -6.18
C TYR A 35 -19.60 19.12 -6.11
N ASN A 36 -20.91 19.33 -6.05
CA ASN A 36 -21.89 18.28 -5.77
C ASN A 36 -22.94 18.15 -6.89
N GLY A 37 -22.52 17.58 -8.01
CA GLY A 37 -23.28 17.48 -9.26
C GLY A 37 -23.13 18.71 -10.13
N GLY A 38 -23.37 18.54 -11.43
CA GLY A 38 -23.21 19.60 -12.42
C GLY A 38 -23.15 19.06 -13.85
N ASN A 39 -22.81 19.94 -14.79
CA ASN A 39 -22.65 19.56 -16.19
C ASN A 39 -21.35 18.76 -16.38
N TYR A 40 -21.42 17.64 -17.13
CA TYR A 40 -20.28 16.78 -17.43
C TYR A 40 -19.07 17.53 -18.02
N ASN A 41 -19.32 18.56 -18.84
CA ASN A 41 -18.26 19.31 -19.51
C ASN A 41 -17.39 20.11 -18.53
N ASP A 42 -17.89 20.43 -17.33
CA ASP A 42 -17.14 21.13 -16.30
C ASP A 42 -16.23 20.20 -15.49
N LEU A 43 -16.54 18.89 -15.48
CA LEU A 43 -15.85 17.91 -14.66
C LEU A 43 -14.36 17.79 -15.01
N LYS A 44 -13.98 18.02 -16.28
CA LYS A 44 -12.58 18.03 -16.71
C LYS A 44 -11.80 19.20 -16.10
N LYS A 45 -12.38 20.40 -16.09
CA LYS A 45 -11.77 21.59 -15.45
C LYS A 45 -11.58 21.36 -13.95
N ILE A 46 -12.57 20.74 -13.30
CA ILE A 46 -12.49 20.38 -11.88
C ILE A 46 -11.38 19.34 -11.65
N LEU A 47 -11.28 18.33 -12.50
CA LEU A 47 -10.20 17.34 -12.44
C LEU A 47 -8.82 18.01 -12.55
N ASP A 48 -8.65 18.96 -13.47
CA ASP A 48 -7.37 19.64 -13.65
C ASP A 48 -6.98 20.51 -12.43
N SER A 49 -7.98 21.03 -11.70
CA SER A 49 -7.77 21.77 -10.44
C SER A 49 -7.25 20.90 -9.29
N CYS A 50 -7.28 19.57 -9.39
CA CYS A 50 -6.77 18.64 -8.36
C CYS A 50 -5.29 18.86 -8.00
N THR A 51 -4.52 19.53 -8.86
CA THR A 51 -3.13 19.93 -8.59
C THR A 51 -2.99 20.92 -7.44
N LEU A 52 -4.07 21.64 -7.09
CA LEU A 52 -4.10 22.66 -6.03
C LEU A 52 -4.46 22.08 -4.64
N TYR A 53 -4.69 20.78 -4.55
CA TYR A 53 -5.22 20.12 -3.36
C TYR A 53 -4.28 19.02 -2.85
N ASP A 54 -4.21 18.89 -1.52
CA ASP A 54 -3.47 17.81 -0.86
C ASP A 54 -4.28 16.51 -0.81
N ILE A 55 -5.60 16.66 -0.75
CA ILE A 55 -6.58 15.59 -0.60
C ILE A 55 -7.70 15.82 -1.60
N VAL A 56 -8.03 14.79 -2.35
CA VAL A 56 -9.15 14.78 -3.28
C VAL A 56 -10.08 13.64 -2.92
N ILE A 57 -11.33 13.96 -2.64
CA ILE A 57 -12.42 13.00 -2.48
C ILE A 57 -13.20 13.01 -3.79
N TRP A 58 -13.08 11.94 -4.56
CA TRP A 58 -13.65 11.84 -5.91
C TRP A 58 -14.76 10.81 -5.96
N TRP A 59 -15.98 11.27 -5.69
CA TRP A 59 -17.23 10.51 -5.67
C TRP A 59 -18.18 10.94 -6.79
N ALA A 60 -17.65 11.56 -7.85
CA ALA A 60 -18.41 11.96 -9.02
C ALA A 60 -19.07 10.75 -9.68
N ASN A 61 -20.40 10.77 -9.74
CA ASN A 61 -21.20 9.78 -10.45
C ASN A 61 -21.45 10.25 -11.88
N VAL A 62 -20.62 9.79 -12.82
CA VAL A 62 -20.78 10.08 -14.26
C VAL A 62 -21.75 9.08 -14.87
N ASP A 63 -22.60 9.52 -15.80
CA ASP A 63 -23.47 8.65 -16.61
C ASP A 63 -22.69 7.48 -17.25
N ASN A 64 -23.30 6.31 -17.41
CA ASN A 64 -22.66 5.13 -18.01
C ASN A 64 -22.43 5.26 -19.52
N ASN A 65 -23.18 6.12 -20.19
CA ASN A 65 -23.01 6.42 -21.62
C ASN A 65 -21.85 7.37 -21.90
N LEU A 66 -21.25 7.97 -20.87
CA LEU A 66 -20.15 8.92 -20.99
C LEU A 66 -18.83 8.31 -20.52
N PRO A 67 -17.69 8.72 -21.12
CA PRO A 67 -16.37 8.36 -20.62
C PRO A 67 -16.21 8.80 -19.16
N LYS A 68 -15.77 7.87 -18.30
CA LYS A 68 -15.58 8.16 -16.87
C LYS A 68 -14.38 9.08 -16.66
N ILE A 69 -14.61 10.25 -16.08
CA ILE A 69 -13.56 11.19 -15.67
C ILE A 69 -13.23 10.93 -14.20
N ARG A 70 -12.14 10.19 -13.94
CA ARG A 70 -11.75 9.77 -12.58
C ARG A 70 -10.25 9.61 -12.36
N ASN A 71 -9.42 10.08 -13.29
CA ASN A 71 -7.98 9.83 -13.33
C ASN A 71 -7.19 10.84 -12.46
N VAL A 72 -7.64 11.06 -11.22
CA VAL A 72 -7.05 12.06 -10.30
C VAL A 72 -5.53 11.85 -10.13
N LYS A 73 -5.10 10.58 -10.01
CA LYS A 73 -3.69 10.22 -9.76
C LYS A 73 -2.79 10.31 -10.99
N GLU A 74 -3.35 10.47 -12.18
CA GLU A 74 -2.58 10.79 -13.40
C GLU A 74 -2.27 12.30 -13.44
N ILE A 75 -3.21 13.13 -12.98
CA ILE A 75 -3.06 14.59 -12.93
C ILE A 75 -2.22 15.03 -11.74
N ASN A 76 -2.49 14.48 -10.56
CA ASN A 76 -1.73 14.74 -9.34
C ASN A 76 -1.42 13.42 -8.63
N TYR A 77 -0.27 12.83 -8.94
CA TYR A 77 0.15 11.56 -8.34
C TYR A 77 0.43 11.64 -6.83
N LYS A 78 0.63 12.86 -6.28
CA LYS A 78 0.97 13.10 -4.87
C LYS A 78 -0.26 13.32 -3.99
N THR A 79 -1.39 13.74 -4.54
CA THR A 79 -2.60 13.95 -3.73
C THR A 79 -3.01 12.65 -3.04
N MET A 80 -3.54 12.73 -1.83
CA MET A 80 -4.29 11.60 -1.29
C MET A 80 -5.64 11.52 -2.01
N LEU A 81 -6.02 10.32 -2.43
CA LEU A 81 -7.30 10.08 -3.11
C LEU A 81 -8.22 9.26 -2.22
N VAL A 82 -9.44 9.74 -2.01
CA VAL A 82 -10.53 8.96 -1.44
C VAL A 82 -11.56 8.68 -2.53
N SER A 83 -11.77 7.42 -2.86
CA SER A 83 -12.83 6.99 -3.78
C SER A 83 -14.07 6.52 -3.03
N SER A 84 -15.15 6.31 -3.77
CA SER A 84 -16.32 5.60 -3.27
C SER A 84 -16.82 4.58 -4.26
N LYS A 85 -17.59 3.63 -3.74
CA LYS A 85 -18.33 2.69 -4.57
C LYS A 85 -19.67 2.36 -3.93
N ARG A 86 -20.74 2.54 -4.70
CA ARG A 86 -22.05 2.00 -4.36
C ARG A 86 -22.08 0.50 -4.70
N ASN A 87 -22.51 -0.31 -3.74
CA ASN A 87 -22.58 -1.77 -3.84
C ASN A 87 -23.96 -2.28 -3.40
N ASP A 88 -25.01 -1.83 -4.10
CA ASP A 88 -26.36 -2.33 -3.85
C ASP A 88 -26.43 -3.85 -4.10
N ASP A 89 -27.23 -4.54 -3.30
CA ASP A 89 -27.46 -6.00 -3.37
C ASP A 89 -26.19 -6.86 -3.35
N ASN A 90 -25.09 -6.35 -2.77
CA ASN A 90 -23.78 -7.01 -2.72
C ASN A 90 -23.27 -7.47 -4.10
N LYS A 91 -23.54 -6.67 -5.14
CA LYS A 91 -23.11 -6.96 -6.52
C LYS A 91 -21.60 -7.20 -6.67
N TYR A 92 -20.78 -6.58 -5.84
CA TYR A 92 -19.33 -6.72 -5.83
C TYR A 92 -18.87 -7.41 -4.55
N SER A 93 -17.96 -8.36 -4.67
CA SER A 93 -17.24 -8.90 -3.51
C SER A 93 -16.29 -7.85 -2.94
N PHE A 94 -15.85 -8.02 -1.69
CA PHE A 94 -14.85 -7.12 -1.10
C PHE A 94 -13.53 -7.12 -1.87
N GLN A 95 -13.14 -8.27 -2.43
CA GLN A 95 -11.98 -8.42 -3.29
C GLN A 95 -12.11 -7.57 -4.57
N ASP A 96 -13.30 -7.53 -5.19
CA ASP A 96 -13.56 -6.67 -6.35
C ASP A 96 -13.45 -5.18 -5.98
N LEU A 97 -13.94 -4.81 -4.79
CA LEU A 97 -13.85 -3.44 -4.29
C LEU A 97 -12.40 -3.04 -4.02
N LEU A 98 -11.60 -3.92 -3.43
CA LEU A 98 -10.16 -3.70 -3.25
C LEU A 98 -9.46 -3.51 -4.59
N GLN A 99 -9.71 -4.36 -5.59
CA GLN A 99 -9.12 -4.23 -6.92
C GLN A 99 -9.45 -2.88 -7.58
N ARG A 100 -10.70 -2.42 -7.45
CA ARG A 100 -11.11 -1.11 -7.96
C ARG A 100 -10.39 0.03 -7.25
N SER A 101 -10.28 -0.05 -5.92
CA SER A 101 -9.53 0.91 -5.09
C SER A 101 -8.06 0.98 -5.54
N PHE A 102 -7.43 -0.17 -5.78
CA PHE A 102 -6.06 -0.26 -6.30
C PHE A 102 -5.90 0.33 -7.70
N GLY A 103 -6.82 0.02 -8.61
CA GLY A 103 -6.80 0.55 -9.98
C GLY A 103 -6.82 2.08 -10.02
N LEU A 104 -7.55 2.71 -9.10
CA LEU A 104 -7.57 4.15 -8.92
C LEU A 104 -6.37 4.70 -8.15
N LYS A 105 -5.54 3.83 -7.57
CA LYS A 105 -4.47 4.17 -6.62
C LYS A 105 -5.02 4.98 -5.43
N ALA A 106 -6.24 4.66 -5.00
CA ALA A 106 -6.89 5.32 -3.88
C ALA A 106 -6.15 5.02 -2.56
N ASN A 107 -6.14 5.99 -1.66
CA ASN A 107 -5.59 5.85 -0.31
C ASN A 107 -6.64 5.29 0.64
N LEU A 108 -7.91 5.64 0.44
CA LEU A 108 -9.07 5.11 1.15
C LEU A 108 -10.24 4.97 0.17
N THR A 109 -11.15 4.05 0.47
CA THR A 109 -12.41 3.89 -0.24
C THR A 109 -13.56 3.80 0.75
N VAL A 110 -14.69 4.44 0.44
CA VAL A 110 -15.96 4.23 1.12
C VAL A 110 -16.87 3.39 0.25
N GLU A 111 -17.19 2.19 0.71
CA GLU A 111 -18.33 1.43 0.17
C GLU A 111 -19.63 1.96 0.77
N PHE A 112 -20.64 2.13 -0.07
CA PHE A 112 -22.00 2.45 0.32
C PHE A 112 -22.93 1.30 -0.05
N THR A 113 -23.62 0.75 0.95
CA THR A 113 -24.61 -0.32 0.77
C THR A 113 -25.94 0.13 1.35
N LEU A 114 -27.02 0.00 0.60
CA LEU A 114 -28.35 0.36 1.06
C LEU A 114 -29.01 -0.85 1.74
N GLN A 115 -29.38 -0.72 3.01
CA GLN A 115 -30.09 -1.74 3.78
C GLN A 115 -31.27 -1.07 4.49
N ASP A 116 -32.49 -1.57 4.27
CA ASP A 116 -33.72 -1.04 4.88
C ASP A 116 -33.90 0.48 4.74
N GLY A 117 -33.50 1.03 3.58
CA GLY A 117 -33.59 2.47 3.30
C GLY A 117 -32.49 3.32 3.96
N VAL A 118 -31.56 2.72 4.70
CA VAL A 118 -30.43 3.38 5.35
C VAL A 118 -29.12 2.97 4.68
N TYR A 119 -28.23 3.92 4.43
CA TYR A 119 -26.91 3.62 3.89
C TYR A 119 -25.96 3.18 5.00
N ASN A 120 -25.46 1.95 4.90
CA ASN A 120 -24.25 1.53 5.58
C ASN A 120 -23.02 2.04 4.82
N MET A 121 -21.99 2.43 5.58
CA MET A 121 -20.73 2.94 5.06
C MET A 121 -19.58 2.12 5.63
N MET A 122 -18.81 1.49 4.74
CA MET A 122 -17.58 0.82 5.12
C MET A 122 -16.38 1.59 4.55
N LEU A 123 -15.60 2.19 5.44
CA LEU A 123 -14.35 2.90 5.11
C LEU A 123 -13.19 1.93 5.22
N PHE A 124 -12.48 1.68 4.11
CA PHE A 124 -11.34 0.78 4.11
C PHE A 124 -10.14 1.33 3.33
N ASP A 125 -8.96 0.81 3.63
CA ASP A 125 -7.72 1.11 2.90
C ASP A 125 -7.34 -0.01 1.90
N PRO A 126 -6.38 0.22 1.00
CA PRO A 126 -5.98 -0.79 0.02
C PRO A 126 -5.41 -2.08 0.61
N LEU A 127 -4.98 -2.10 1.88
CA LEU A 127 -4.54 -3.34 2.54
C LEU A 127 -5.71 -4.17 3.05
N GLY A 128 -6.95 -3.71 2.86
CA GLY A 128 -8.16 -4.41 3.29
C GLY A 128 -8.55 -4.14 4.74
N ASN A 129 -7.93 -3.14 5.38
CA ASN A 129 -8.27 -2.73 6.73
C ASN A 129 -9.50 -1.84 6.74
N VAL A 130 -10.48 -2.17 7.57
CA VAL A 130 -11.70 -1.40 7.79
C VAL A 130 -11.54 -0.51 9.01
N TRP A 131 -11.69 0.80 8.78
CA TRP A 131 -11.53 1.86 9.76
C TRP A 131 -12.87 2.37 10.31
N TYR A 132 -13.96 2.07 9.61
CA TYR A 132 -15.32 2.36 10.01
C TYR A 132 -16.29 1.44 9.26
N ASP A 133 -17.30 0.92 9.94
CA ASP A 133 -18.40 0.12 9.37
C ASP A 133 -19.67 0.47 10.16
N GLY A 134 -20.59 1.19 9.53
CA GLY A 134 -21.82 1.66 10.19
C GLY A 134 -22.58 2.73 9.40
N THR A 135 -23.63 3.29 10.00
CA THR A 135 -24.59 4.20 9.36
C THR A 135 -24.41 5.69 9.73
N ASP A 136 -23.51 6.01 10.67
CA ASP A 136 -23.23 7.37 11.11
C ASP A 136 -22.21 8.09 10.20
N ILE A 137 -22.71 9.01 9.37
CA ILE A 137 -21.91 9.82 8.45
C ILE A 137 -20.86 10.66 9.18
N LYS A 138 -21.21 11.22 10.35
CA LYS A 138 -20.30 12.07 11.13
C LYS A 138 -19.11 11.25 11.62
N LEU A 139 -19.39 10.05 12.14
CA LEU A 139 -18.33 9.16 12.63
C LEU A 139 -17.48 8.62 11.47
N CYS A 140 -18.09 8.26 10.33
CA CYS A 140 -17.37 7.87 9.12
C CYS A 140 -16.43 8.97 8.63
N ALA A 141 -16.93 10.21 8.50
CA ALA A 141 -16.14 11.37 8.09
C ALA A 141 -14.98 11.66 9.06
N LYS A 142 -15.23 11.55 10.37
CA LYS A 142 -14.20 11.68 11.40
C LYS A 142 -13.11 10.62 11.24
N LYS A 143 -13.48 9.34 11.11
CA LYS A 143 -12.54 8.22 10.93
C LYS A 143 -11.72 8.35 9.65
N MET A 144 -12.35 8.81 8.56
CA MET A 144 -11.67 9.12 7.31
C MET A 144 -10.61 10.21 7.50
N ARG A 145 -10.96 11.32 8.17
CA ARG A 145 -10.02 12.41 8.46
C ARG A 145 -8.86 11.94 9.34
N GLU A 146 -9.15 11.25 10.45
CA GLU A 146 -8.13 10.67 11.35
C GLU A 146 -7.13 9.80 10.57
N ARG A 147 -7.64 8.90 9.71
CA ARG A 147 -6.78 8.01 8.94
C ARG A 147 -5.99 8.73 7.86
N LEU A 148 -6.55 9.73 7.18
CA LEU A 148 -5.83 10.55 6.20
C LEU A 148 -4.70 11.36 6.86
N ASP A 149 -4.98 11.96 8.02
CA ASP A 149 -3.99 12.74 8.76
C ASP A 149 -2.86 11.83 9.26
N PHE A 150 -3.18 10.61 9.72
CA PHE A 150 -2.19 9.57 10.03
C PHE A 150 -1.36 9.18 8.81
N ILE A 151 -1.99 8.86 7.66
CA ILE A 151 -1.24 8.48 6.45
C ILE A 151 -0.29 9.61 6.01
N LYS A 152 -0.71 10.86 6.17
CA LYS A 152 0.11 12.05 5.82
C LYS A 152 1.29 12.24 6.77
N SER A 153 1.22 11.77 8.02
CA SER A 153 2.33 11.83 8.96
C SER A 153 3.39 10.75 8.75
N ILE A 154 3.09 9.71 7.96
CA ILE A 154 4.01 8.60 7.69
C ILE A 154 5.15 9.00 6.75
N THR A 155 6.36 8.60 7.10
CA THR A 155 7.56 8.81 6.31
C THR A 155 7.73 7.70 5.26
N ARG A 156 7.89 8.09 3.98
CA ARG A 156 8.15 7.17 2.87
C ARG A 156 9.36 7.60 2.04
N VAL A 157 10.06 6.61 1.49
CA VAL A 157 11.28 6.81 0.68
C VAL A 157 10.96 6.65 -0.81
N SER A 158 11.41 7.60 -1.65
CA SER A 158 11.25 7.55 -3.11
C SER A 158 12.52 7.09 -3.82
N THR A 159 12.40 6.51 -5.02
CA THR A 159 13.53 6.15 -5.89
C THR A 159 13.75 7.22 -6.97
N VAL A 160 14.99 7.70 -7.12
CA VAL A 160 15.45 8.66 -8.11
C VAL A 160 16.54 7.99 -8.98
N ALA A 161 16.39 8.05 -10.30
CA ALA A 161 17.42 7.60 -11.23
C ALA A 161 18.48 8.71 -11.38
N ALA A 162 19.75 8.33 -11.59
CA ALA A 162 20.84 9.28 -11.76
C ALA A 162 20.85 9.97 -13.13
N GLU A 163 20.12 9.44 -14.11
CA GLU A 163 20.01 10.07 -15.44
C GLU A 163 18.81 11.02 -15.49
N GLU A 164 19.16 12.26 -15.81
CA GLU A 164 18.32 13.43 -15.94
C GLU A 164 17.19 13.23 -16.96
N ASP A 165 15.96 13.11 -16.45
CA ASP A 165 14.80 13.69 -17.13
C ASP A 165 14.29 14.82 -16.23
N VAL A 166 15.03 15.93 -16.25
CA VAL A 166 14.80 17.10 -15.41
C VAL A 166 13.64 17.91 -15.99
N GLY A 167 12.42 17.47 -15.70
CA GLY A 167 11.34 18.44 -15.57
C GLY A 167 11.63 19.33 -14.37
N ALA A 168 11.87 20.63 -14.58
CA ALA A 168 12.27 21.63 -13.57
C ALA A 168 11.41 21.69 -12.29
N LEU A 169 10.25 21.02 -12.26
CA LEU A 169 9.40 20.85 -11.08
C LEU A 169 9.80 19.68 -10.17
N ALA A 170 10.56 18.69 -10.64
CA ALA A 170 10.97 17.53 -9.83
C ALA A 170 11.94 17.92 -8.69
N TRP A 171 12.78 18.93 -8.94
CA TRP A 171 13.81 19.42 -8.02
C TRP A 171 13.24 20.17 -6.81
N PHE A 172 12.11 20.88 -6.97
CA PHE A 172 11.54 21.74 -5.92
C PHE A 172 10.68 20.99 -4.87
N PHE A 173 10.29 19.72 -5.13
CA PHE A 173 9.32 19.00 -4.29
C PHE A 173 9.89 17.86 -3.40
N ASN A 174 11.21 17.81 -3.20
CA ASN A 174 11.89 16.74 -2.45
C ASN A 174 12.20 17.05 -0.97
N MET A 175 11.67 18.15 -0.42
CA MET A 175 12.13 18.71 0.86
C MET A 175 11.91 17.90 2.16
N PHE A 176 11.38 16.66 2.12
CA PHE A 176 11.11 15.87 3.35
C PHE A 176 11.30 14.34 3.21
N LYS A 177 12.25 13.85 2.40
CA LYS A 177 12.32 12.42 2.06
C LYS A 177 13.75 11.87 2.05
N ILE A 178 13.89 10.60 2.43
CA ILE A 178 15.09 9.82 2.10
C ILE A 178 14.93 9.40 0.62
N GLU A 179 15.95 9.64 -0.19
CA GLU A 179 15.99 9.32 -1.62
C GLU A 179 16.77 8.00 -1.84
N MET A 180 16.29 7.14 -2.74
CA MET A 180 17.09 6.03 -3.27
C MET A 180 17.74 6.43 -4.60
N TYR A 181 18.99 6.08 -4.83
CA TYR A 181 19.77 6.55 -5.99
C TYR A 181 20.23 5.38 -6.87
N LYS A 182 20.31 5.56 -8.19
CA LYS A 182 20.89 4.54 -9.09
C LYS A 182 22.42 4.55 -8.95
N SER A 183 23.04 3.38 -8.76
CA SER A 183 24.48 3.19 -8.77
C SER A 183 24.97 2.69 -10.14
N LEU A 184 26.24 2.95 -10.44
CA LEU A 184 26.96 2.33 -11.57
C LEU A 184 27.50 0.93 -11.20
N ASP A 185 27.53 0.59 -9.91
CA ASP A 185 27.86 -0.76 -9.46
C ASP A 185 26.86 -1.77 -10.03
N ASN A 186 27.34 -2.95 -10.44
CA ASN A 186 26.48 -4.04 -10.88
C ASN A 186 27.02 -5.39 -10.36
N PRO A 187 26.92 -5.66 -9.05
CA PRO A 187 27.45 -6.88 -8.46
C PRO A 187 26.65 -8.10 -8.94
N VAL A 188 27.34 -9.23 -9.07
CA VAL A 188 26.70 -10.53 -9.36
C VAL A 188 25.88 -10.93 -8.13
N VAL A 189 24.61 -11.27 -8.35
CA VAL A 189 23.73 -11.77 -7.29
C VAL A 189 24.18 -13.19 -6.93
N PRO A 190 24.53 -13.47 -5.66
CA PRO A 190 24.97 -14.80 -5.27
C PRO A 190 23.79 -15.79 -5.31
N ILE A 191 24.10 -17.02 -5.69
CA ILE A 191 23.10 -18.09 -5.80
C ILE A 191 22.85 -18.69 -4.41
N ASN A 192 21.60 -18.64 -3.94
CA ASN A 192 21.15 -19.38 -2.78
C ASN A 192 19.88 -20.18 -3.11
N GLU A 193 20.09 -21.40 -3.62
CA GLU A 193 18.99 -22.27 -4.07
C GLU A 193 18.03 -22.65 -2.95
N GLU A 194 18.53 -22.85 -1.72
CA GLU A 194 17.70 -23.17 -0.57
C GLU A 194 16.71 -22.03 -0.27
N PHE A 195 17.20 -20.79 -0.23
CA PHE A 195 16.36 -19.62 0.00
C PHE A 195 15.34 -19.44 -1.12
N LEU A 196 15.75 -19.58 -2.39
CA LEU A 196 14.82 -19.50 -3.53
C LEU A 196 13.74 -20.57 -3.47
N GLY A 197 14.09 -21.81 -3.12
CA GLY A 197 13.14 -22.90 -2.94
C GLY A 197 12.12 -22.60 -1.85
N ILE A 198 12.56 -22.04 -0.73
CA ILE A 198 11.68 -21.62 0.37
C ILE A 198 10.72 -20.51 -0.09
N VAL A 199 11.22 -19.47 -0.75
CA VAL A 199 10.38 -18.37 -1.26
C VAL A 199 9.32 -18.88 -2.23
N LYS A 200 9.69 -19.76 -3.17
CA LYS A 200 8.74 -20.37 -4.11
C LYS A 200 7.67 -21.19 -3.37
N SER A 201 8.07 -21.95 -2.35
CA SER A 201 7.11 -22.74 -1.55
C SER A 201 6.11 -21.86 -0.80
N TYR A 202 6.57 -20.72 -0.23
CA TYR A 202 5.69 -19.77 0.44
C TYR A 202 4.80 -19.03 -0.53
N ALA A 203 5.28 -18.66 -1.72
CA ALA A 203 4.44 -17.99 -2.73
C ALA A 203 3.16 -18.79 -3.04
N VAL A 204 3.27 -20.13 -3.13
CA VAL A 204 2.13 -21.03 -3.32
C VAL A 204 1.21 -21.07 -2.10
N LYS A 205 1.77 -21.18 -0.88
CA LYS A 205 0.99 -21.19 0.37
C LYS A 205 0.26 -19.87 0.59
N LEU A 206 0.91 -18.74 0.34
CA LEU A 206 0.36 -17.40 0.47
C LEU A 206 -0.78 -17.18 -0.52
N ALA A 207 -0.61 -17.57 -1.79
CA ALA A 207 -1.68 -17.48 -2.77
C ALA A 207 -2.94 -18.25 -2.32
N ARG A 208 -2.78 -19.48 -1.81
CA ARG A 208 -3.89 -20.26 -1.25
C ARG A 208 -4.53 -19.60 -0.04
N ALA A 209 -3.71 -19.15 0.92
CA ALA A 209 -4.18 -18.58 2.17
C ALA A 209 -4.90 -17.24 1.99
N THR A 210 -4.43 -16.39 1.07
CA THR A 210 -5.04 -15.08 0.81
C THR A 210 -6.27 -15.17 -0.10
N PHE A 211 -6.32 -16.11 -1.04
CA PHE A 211 -7.32 -16.10 -2.12
C PHE A 211 -8.20 -17.35 -2.21
N GLN A 212 -7.98 -18.35 -1.35
CA GLN A 212 -8.71 -19.63 -1.37
C GLN A 212 -8.70 -20.33 -2.75
N THR A 213 -7.70 -20.04 -3.60
CA THR A 213 -7.57 -20.61 -4.95
C THR A 213 -6.13 -20.97 -5.31
N ASN A 214 -5.99 -21.94 -6.21
CA ASN A 214 -4.73 -22.39 -6.79
C ASN A 214 -4.42 -21.70 -8.14
N ASP A 215 -5.40 -21.00 -8.75
CA ASP A 215 -5.26 -20.41 -10.09
C ASP A 215 -4.94 -18.91 -10.01
N VAL A 216 -3.64 -18.64 -10.01
CA VAL A 216 -2.99 -17.34 -9.83
C VAL A 216 -2.82 -16.57 -11.14
N LYS A 217 -3.11 -17.22 -12.28
CA LYS A 217 -2.94 -16.64 -13.63
C LYS A 217 -4.08 -15.68 -14.01
N ARG A 218 -5.22 -15.74 -13.33
CA ARG A 218 -6.48 -15.13 -13.78
C ARG A 218 -6.93 -13.87 -13.05
N PHE A 219 -6.17 -13.40 -12.06
CA PHE A 219 -6.41 -12.08 -11.43
C PHE A 219 -5.78 -10.91 -12.21
N LEU A 220 -5.25 -11.22 -13.41
CA LEU A 220 -4.53 -10.35 -14.33
C LEU A 220 -5.48 -9.42 -15.11
N GLY A 221 -5.98 -8.42 -14.40
CA GLY A 221 -6.34 -7.11 -14.96
C GLY A 221 -5.63 -6.03 -14.15
N ASN A 222 -4.31 -5.94 -14.24
CA ASN A 222 -3.42 -4.94 -13.58
C ASN A 222 -3.56 -4.78 -12.04
N ALA A 223 -4.44 -5.53 -11.39
CA ALA A 223 -4.78 -5.46 -9.97
C ALA A 223 -4.45 -6.78 -9.26
N SER A 224 -3.36 -7.44 -9.68
CA SER A 224 -2.65 -8.36 -8.78
C SER A 224 -2.26 -7.52 -7.57
N PHE A 225 -2.98 -7.68 -6.45
CA PHE A 225 -2.69 -7.09 -5.14
C PHE A 225 -1.19 -6.90 -5.02
N ARG A 226 -0.70 -5.66 -4.86
CA ARG A 226 0.74 -5.35 -4.83
C ARG A 226 1.44 -6.34 -3.88
N CYS A 227 2.02 -7.39 -4.45
CA CYS A 227 2.82 -8.42 -3.79
C CYS A 227 2.06 -9.38 -2.83
N PRO A 228 1.23 -10.31 -3.37
CA PRO A 228 0.63 -11.38 -2.56
C PRO A 228 1.63 -12.48 -2.17
N LYS A 229 2.86 -12.40 -2.70
CA LYS A 229 3.85 -13.50 -2.68
C LYS A 229 5.14 -13.11 -1.94
N GLY A 230 5.05 -12.05 -1.13
CA GLY A 230 6.08 -11.57 -0.23
C GLY A 230 7.24 -10.80 -0.87
N PHE A 231 8.05 -10.17 -0.02
CA PHE A 231 9.28 -9.46 -0.40
C PHE A 231 10.49 -10.16 0.21
N PRO A 232 11.12 -11.09 -0.51
CA PRO A 232 12.34 -11.70 -0.04
C PRO A 232 13.52 -10.73 -0.19
N SER A 233 14.42 -10.80 0.77
CA SER A 233 15.73 -10.18 0.69
C SER A 233 16.80 -11.02 1.39
N PHE A 234 18.04 -10.85 0.99
CA PHE A 234 19.19 -11.39 1.70
C PHE A 234 20.38 -10.42 1.68
N ARG A 235 21.27 -10.52 2.66
CA ARG A 235 22.52 -9.74 2.75
C ARG A 235 23.69 -10.60 2.32
N ASP A 236 24.58 -10.03 1.51
CA ASP A 236 25.90 -10.58 1.24
C ASP A 236 26.93 -9.45 1.11
N GLY A 237 27.95 -9.50 1.98
CA GLY A 237 28.91 -8.42 2.17
C GLY A 237 28.23 -7.06 2.46
N LYS A 238 28.60 -6.04 1.69
CA LYS A 238 28.03 -4.69 1.79
C LYS A 238 26.67 -4.53 1.09
N TYR A 239 26.26 -5.52 0.31
CA TYR A 239 25.04 -5.45 -0.50
C TYR A 239 23.90 -6.18 0.19
N ILE A 240 22.70 -5.67 -0.03
CA ILE A 240 21.44 -6.30 0.31
C ILE A 240 20.71 -6.53 -1.01
N PHE A 241 20.34 -7.77 -1.28
CA PHE A 241 19.65 -8.18 -2.49
C PHE A 241 18.17 -8.25 -2.18
N VAL A 242 17.38 -7.43 -2.85
CA VAL A 242 15.95 -7.30 -2.61
C VAL A 242 15.19 -7.64 -3.88
N SER A 243 14.05 -8.30 -3.78
CA SER A 243 13.29 -8.61 -4.99
C SER A 243 12.82 -7.34 -5.74
N ARG A 244 12.82 -7.39 -7.08
CA ARG A 244 12.33 -6.31 -7.95
C ARG A 244 10.81 -6.15 -7.81
N ARG A 245 10.31 -4.95 -8.13
CA ARG A 245 8.86 -4.65 -8.09
C ARG A 245 8.10 -5.46 -9.13
N ASN A 246 6.84 -5.77 -8.82
CA ASN A 246 5.85 -6.33 -9.77
C ASN A 246 6.23 -7.65 -10.45
N VAL A 247 6.91 -8.54 -9.72
CA VAL A 247 7.24 -9.89 -10.20
C VAL A 247 6.35 -10.93 -9.59
N ASN A 248 5.98 -11.93 -10.39
CA ASN A 248 5.40 -13.14 -9.87
C ASN A 248 6.45 -13.96 -9.10
N LYS A 249 6.34 -13.99 -7.77
CA LYS A 249 7.34 -14.66 -6.92
C LYS A 249 7.30 -16.20 -6.95
N GLU A 250 6.30 -16.82 -7.59
CA GLU A 250 6.31 -18.27 -7.85
C GLU A 250 7.43 -18.69 -8.81
N TYR A 251 7.76 -17.80 -9.74
CA TYR A 251 8.80 -18.01 -10.73
C TYR A 251 10.04 -17.18 -10.41
N ILE A 252 10.20 -16.76 -9.14
CA ILE A 252 11.31 -15.89 -8.78
C ILE A 252 12.64 -16.58 -9.08
N GLY A 253 13.45 -15.93 -9.90
CA GLY A 253 14.82 -16.28 -10.20
C GLY A 253 15.80 -15.31 -9.56
N ILE A 254 17.08 -15.53 -9.82
CA ILE A 254 18.18 -14.70 -9.32
C ILE A 254 18.15 -13.32 -10.02
N GLU A 255 17.78 -13.31 -11.30
CA GLU A 255 17.55 -12.14 -12.15
C GLU A 255 16.44 -11.21 -11.62
N ASP A 256 15.63 -11.69 -10.68
CA ASP A 256 14.57 -10.91 -10.05
C ASP A 256 15.04 -10.15 -8.81
N PHE A 257 16.31 -10.26 -8.42
CA PHE A 257 16.89 -9.50 -7.31
C PHE A 257 17.62 -8.26 -7.79
N VAL A 258 17.42 -7.16 -7.06
CA VAL A 258 18.08 -5.89 -7.27
C VAL A 258 19.06 -5.69 -6.11
N PRO A 259 20.36 -5.53 -6.38
CA PRO A 259 21.33 -5.22 -5.34
C PRO A 259 21.13 -3.78 -4.85
N VAL A 260 21.16 -3.59 -3.54
CA VAL A 260 21.10 -2.27 -2.89
C VAL A 260 22.16 -2.15 -1.79
N TYR A 261 22.56 -0.93 -1.48
CA TYR A 261 23.47 -0.65 -0.37
C TYR A 261 23.19 0.74 0.22
N GLU A 262 23.58 0.95 1.46
CA GLU A 262 23.52 2.26 2.11
C GLU A 262 24.90 2.93 2.11
N LYS A 263 24.97 4.21 1.73
CA LYS A 263 26.18 5.02 1.79
C LYS A 263 25.81 6.47 2.09
N ASN A 264 26.40 7.07 3.12
CA ASN A 264 26.13 8.45 3.55
C ASN A 264 24.62 8.71 3.79
N ASP A 265 23.96 7.83 4.55
CA ASP A 265 22.51 7.88 4.87
C ASP A 265 21.58 7.85 3.65
N LYS A 266 22.10 7.44 2.49
CA LYS A 266 21.39 7.31 1.23
C LYS A 266 21.41 5.86 0.79
N ILE A 267 20.28 5.38 0.27
CA ILE A 267 20.15 4.00 -0.22
C ILE A 267 20.38 4.03 -1.73
N TYR A 268 21.25 3.18 -2.24
CA TYR A 268 21.52 3.06 -3.67
C TYR A 268 20.99 1.73 -4.18
N TYR A 269 20.47 1.68 -5.40
CA TYR A 269 20.12 0.44 -6.09
C TYR A 269 20.94 0.28 -7.38
N CYS A 270 21.25 -0.96 -7.72
CA CYS A 270 22.10 -1.33 -8.85
C CYS A 270 21.24 -1.86 -10.02
N GLY A 271 21.71 -1.71 -11.25
CA GLY A 271 21.01 -2.17 -12.45
C GLY A 271 19.77 -1.34 -12.84
N ASP A 272 18.98 -1.87 -13.77
CA ASP A 272 17.89 -1.12 -14.43
C ASP A 272 16.52 -1.33 -13.79
N PHE A 273 16.39 -2.32 -12.91
CA PHE A 273 15.12 -2.64 -12.27
C PHE A 273 14.97 -1.95 -10.92
N LYS A 274 13.77 -1.42 -10.67
CA LYS A 274 13.47 -0.81 -9.36
C LYS A 274 13.33 -1.89 -8.28
N PRO A 275 13.98 -1.70 -7.12
CA PRO A 275 13.85 -2.60 -5.97
C PRO A 275 12.47 -2.47 -5.31
N SER A 276 12.12 -3.42 -4.43
CA SER A 276 10.89 -3.40 -3.64
C SER A 276 10.56 -2.03 -3.01
N VAL A 277 9.28 -1.80 -2.70
CA VAL A 277 8.89 -0.60 -1.95
C VAL A 277 9.33 -0.65 -0.49
N ASP A 278 9.51 -1.85 0.07
CA ASP A 278 9.93 -2.08 1.46
C ASP A 278 11.46 -2.15 1.63
N THR A 279 12.21 -1.97 0.55
CA THR A 279 13.67 -1.93 0.58
C THR A 279 14.25 -1.01 1.67
N PRO A 280 13.73 0.21 1.89
CA PRO A 280 14.22 1.06 2.96
C PRO A 280 14.06 0.47 4.36
N ILE A 281 12.96 -0.26 4.59
CA ILE A 281 12.68 -0.96 5.86
C ILE A 281 13.66 -2.11 6.02
N GLN A 282 13.82 -2.93 4.98
CA GLN A 282 14.78 -4.05 4.97
C GLN A 282 16.21 -3.59 5.24
N VAL A 283 16.69 -2.54 4.55
CA VAL A 283 18.03 -1.97 4.74
C VAL A 283 18.25 -1.52 6.18
N LYS A 284 17.28 -0.78 6.75
CA LYS A 284 17.37 -0.32 8.14
C LYS A 284 17.33 -1.48 9.14
N LEU A 285 16.49 -2.50 8.93
CA LEU A 285 16.45 -3.68 9.79
C LEU A 285 17.76 -4.47 9.73
N TYR A 286 18.33 -4.66 8.55
CA TYR A 286 19.64 -5.32 8.40
C TYR A 286 20.76 -4.55 9.13
N ALA A 287 20.72 -3.21 9.11
CA ALA A 287 21.65 -2.40 9.88
C ALA A 287 21.46 -2.52 11.40
N LYS A 288 20.23 -2.76 11.88
CA LYS A 288 19.91 -2.89 13.30
C LYS A 288 20.02 -4.31 13.85
N LEU A 289 19.97 -5.33 12.99
CA LEU A 289 19.96 -6.75 13.35
C LEU A 289 21.14 -7.46 12.64
N PRO A 290 22.38 -7.36 13.18
CA PRO A 290 23.59 -7.73 12.46
C PRO A 290 23.70 -9.24 12.17
N LYS A 291 23.07 -10.10 12.97
CA LYS A 291 23.04 -11.56 12.76
C LYS A 291 22.00 -12.02 11.73
N ILE A 292 21.11 -11.14 11.29
CA ILE A 292 20.10 -11.47 10.29
C ILE A 292 20.68 -11.32 8.89
N ASN A 293 20.53 -12.37 8.09
CA ASN A 293 21.00 -12.40 6.71
C ASN A 293 19.85 -12.54 5.70
N TYR A 294 18.65 -12.91 6.14
CA TYR A 294 17.51 -13.18 5.27
C TYR A 294 16.24 -12.57 5.87
N MET A 295 15.39 -11.99 5.02
CA MET A 295 14.06 -11.54 5.42
C MET A 295 13.02 -11.97 4.39
N ILE A 296 11.83 -12.30 4.87
CA ILE A 296 10.64 -12.55 4.05
C ILE A 296 9.48 -11.77 4.66
N HIS A 297 9.07 -10.69 3.99
CA HIS A 297 7.80 -10.02 4.27
C HIS A 297 6.66 -10.75 3.56
N THR A 298 5.49 -10.87 4.16
CA THR A 298 4.29 -11.48 3.54
C THR A 298 3.04 -10.67 3.87
N HIS A 299 1.96 -10.87 3.12
CA HIS A 299 0.63 -10.29 3.41
C HIS A 299 -0.32 -11.30 4.07
N CYS A 300 0.25 -12.25 4.80
CA CYS A 300 -0.44 -13.21 5.66
C CYS A 300 0.11 -13.10 7.07
N TYR A 301 -0.62 -13.64 8.04
CA TYR A 301 -0.14 -13.75 9.41
C TYR A 301 0.61 -15.07 9.63
N ILE A 302 1.47 -15.07 10.64
CA ILE A 302 2.15 -16.26 11.16
C ILE A 302 1.45 -16.63 12.46
N LYS A 303 1.10 -17.90 12.60
CA LYS A 303 0.47 -18.40 13.82
C LYS A 303 1.40 -18.19 15.02
N ASP A 304 0.81 -17.78 16.15
CA ASP A 304 1.47 -17.55 17.44
C ASP A 304 2.59 -16.48 17.45
N ALA A 305 2.82 -15.77 16.33
CA ALA A 305 3.76 -14.67 16.27
C ALA A 305 3.18 -13.39 16.90
N PRO A 306 3.99 -12.62 17.66
CA PRO A 306 3.56 -11.36 18.25
C PRO A 306 3.21 -10.31 17.18
N TYR A 307 2.27 -9.42 17.50
CA TYR A 307 1.83 -8.36 16.60
C TYR A 307 2.52 -7.03 16.92
N THR A 308 2.78 -6.23 15.89
CA THR A 308 2.97 -4.78 16.06
C THR A 308 1.68 -4.14 16.60
N GLU A 309 1.81 -2.98 17.24
CA GLU A 309 0.65 -2.31 17.82
C GLU A 309 -0.10 -1.49 16.78
N THR A 310 0.65 -0.81 15.91
CA THR A 310 0.14 0.15 14.96
C THR A 310 0.00 -0.47 13.57
N ALA A 311 -1.15 -0.25 12.94
CA ALA A 311 -1.40 -0.65 11.56
C ALA A 311 -0.89 0.40 10.56
N LEU A 312 0.36 0.18 10.16
CA LEU A 312 1.09 1.03 9.23
C LEU A 312 0.79 0.66 7.77
N PRO A 313 0.75 1.64 6.85
CA PRO A 313 0.65 1.35 5.44
C PRO A 313 2.00 0.88 4.89
N CYS A 314 1.96 0.09 3.81
CA CYS A 314 3.16 -0.40 3.13
C CYS A 314 4.18 0.72 2.77
N GLY A 315 5.47 0.42 2.99
CA GLY A 315 6.59 1.35 2.80
C GLY A 315 6.76 2.43 3.87
N ALA A 316 6.10 2.31 5.03
CA ALA A 316 6.28 3.21 6.17
C ALA A 316 7.61 2.92 6.89
N ILE A 317 8.50 3.91 7.00
CA ILE A 317 9.77 3.75 7.73
C ILE A 317 9.53 3.46 9.22
N GLU A 318 8.44 3.97 9.77
CA GLU A 318 8.00 3.74 11.13
C GLU A 318 7.80 2.25 11.45
N GLU A 319 7.62 1.39 10.43
CA GLU A 319 7.51 -0.07 10.61
C GLU A 319 8.76 -0.67 11.25
N VAL A 320 9.94 -0.08 10.98
CA VAL A 320 11.19 -0.45 11.65
C VAL A 320 11.06 -0.30 13.16
N ASN A 321 10.50 0.81 13.64
CA ASN A 321 10.39 1.07 15.08
C ASN A 321 9.38 0.13 15.75
N GLU A 322 8.26 -0.16 15.08
CA GLU A 322 7.26 -1.13 15.55
C GLU A 322 7.86 -2.54 15.68
N ILE A 323 8.63 -2.98 14.68
CA ILE A 323 9.34 -4.27 14.71
C ILE A 323 10.34 -4.32 15.86
N LEU A 324 11.17 -3.27 16.02
CA LEU A 324 12.14 -3.22 17.12
C LEU A 324 11.44 -3.18 18.48
N LYS A 325 10.27 -2.56 18.60
CA LYS A 325 9.45 -2.58 19.83
C LYS A 325 8.96 -3.99 20.14
N VAL A 326 8.49 -4.74 19.14
CA VAL A 326 8.11 -6.15 19.31
C VAL A 326 9.29 -6.99 19.78
N ILE A 327 10.49 -6.77 19.23
CA ILE A 327 11.72 -7.46 19.69
C ILE A 327 12.01 -7.15 21.16
N LYS A 328 11.92 -5.88 21.55
CA LYS A 328 12.08 -5.47 22.96
C LYS A 328 11.12 -6.17 23.90
N THR A 329 9.85 -6.26 23.51
CA THR A 329 8.77 -6.75 24.37
C THR A 329 8.68 -8.27 24.42
N TYR A 330 8.81 -8.95 23.27
CA TYR A 330 8.49 -10.37 23.13
C TYR A 330 9.71 -11.27 22.90
N TYR A 331 10.87 -10.68 22.64
CA TYR A 331 12.11 -11.42 22.38
C TYR A 331 13.21 -11.03 23.37
N GLU A 332 12.84 -10.72 24.62
CA GLU A 332 13.78 -10.44 25.72
C GLU A 332 14.77 -9.31 25.40
N ASN A 333 14.40 -8.40 24.50
CA ASN A 333 15.29 -7.34 24.01
C ASN A 333 16.60 -7.89 23.37
N ASP A 334 16.58 -9.13 22.90
CA ASP A 334 17.68 -9.77 22.18
C ASP A 334 17.64 -9.35 20.70
N PHE A 335 18.51 -8.42 20.31
CA PHE A 335 18.73 -7.98 18.92
C PHE A 335 19.77 -8.85 18.17
N ASP A 336 20.36 -9.83 18.86
CA ASP A 336 21.34 -10.77 18.36
C ASP A 336 20.77 -12.19 18.23
N LYS A 337 19.44 -12.30 18.20
CA LYS A 337 18.76 -13.57 17.94
C LYS A 337 18.94 -13.94 16.47
N GLU A 338 19.04 -15.24 16.21
CA GLU A 338 19.16 -15.76 14.86
C GLU A 338 17.84 -15.76 14.07
N PHE A 339 16.70 -15.61 14.75
CA PHE A 339 15.39 -15.80 14.14
C PHE A 339 14.27 -15.00 14.83
N TYR A 340 13.44 -14.32 14.03
CA TYR A 340 12.24 -13.62 14.47
C TYR A 340 11.09 -13.87 13.50
N VAL A 341 9.86 -13.92 14.04
CA VAL A 341 8.62 -13.95 13.26
C VAL A 341 7.66 -12.95 13.88
N ILE A 342 7.23 -11.95 13.12
CA ILE A 342 6.45 -10.83 13.66
C ILE A 342 5.28 -10.57 12.74
N ASN A 343 4.08 -10.50 13.30
CA ASN A 343 2.89 -10.06 12.60
C ASN A 343 2.85 -8.52 12.56
N LEU A 344 2.62 -7.96 11.38
CA LEU A 344 2.46 -6.54 11.12
C LEU A 344 0.96 -6.26 11.07
N ARG A 345 0.40 -5.65 12.13
CA ARG A 345 -1.04 -5.45 12.30
C ARG A 345 -1.66 -4.78 11.06
N GLY A 346 -2.70 -5.38 10.49
CA GLY A 346 -3.40 -4.88 9.31
C GLY A 346 -2.57 -4.90 8.02
N HIS A 347 -1.42 -5.57 7.98
CA HIS A 347 -0.53 -5.57 6.82
C HIS A 347 -0.15 -7.00 6.42
N GLY A 348 0.37 -7.79 7.37
CA GLY A 348 0.85 -9.14 7.12
C GLY A 348 1.87 -9.58 8.15
N SER A 349 3.03 -10.07 7.73
CA SER A 349 4.08 -10.53 8.64
C SER A 349 5.48 -10.36 8.06
N ILE A 350 6.48 -10.35 8.92
CA ILE A 350 7.89 -10.38 8.55
C ILE A 350 8.59 -11.51 9.28
N MET A 351 9.34 -12.30 8.53
CA MET A 351 10.25 -13.33 9.03
C MET A 351 11.68 -12.84 8.84
N LEU A 352 12.52 -12.97 9.86
CA LEU A 352 13.92 -12.56 9.84
C LEU A 352 14.77 -13.73 10.32
N GLY A 353 15.82 -14.08 9.58
CA GLY A 353 16.65 -15.25 9.90
C GLY A 353 18.12 -15.08 9.52
N SER A 354 19.01 -15.73 10.27
CA SER A 354 20.45 -15.80 9.99
C SER A 354 20.78 -16.75 8.83
N LYS A 355 19.91 -17.74 8.57
CA LYS A 355 20.06 -18.77 7.53
C LYS A 355 18.70 -19.20 6.95
N PRO A 356 18.63 -19.67 5.70
CA PRO A 356 17.36 -20.03 5.06
C PRO A 356 16.58 -21.14 5.77
N SER A 357 17.29 -22.13 6.33
CA SER A 357 16.65 -23.28 7.00
C SER A 357 15.73 -22.92 8.17
N LEU A 358 15.91 -21.75 8.79
CA LEU A 358 15.05 -21.25 9.87
C LEU A 358 13.64 -20.90 9.41
N PHE A 359 13.43 -20.68 8.10
CA PHE A 359 12.10 -20.39 7.56
C PHE A 359 11.29 -21.64 7.22
N LYS A 360 11.80 -22.84 7.48
CA LYS A 360 11.08 -24.08 7.17
C LYS A 360 9.93 -24.27 8.16
N ASN A 361 8.82 -24.83 7.66
CA ASN A 361 7.67 -25.26 8.47
C ASN A 361 6.96 -24.17 9.29
N ILE A 362 7.03 -22.90 8.88
CA ILE A 362 6.25 -21.84 9.53
C ILE A 362 4.79 -21.96 9.07
N GLU A 363 3.88 -21.98 10.06
CA GLU A 363 2.45 -22.03 9.83
C GLU A 363 1.91 -20.64 9.47
N ILE A 364 1.39 -20.52 8.25
CA ILE A 364 0.85 -19.28 7.69
C ILE A 364 -0.67 -19.27 7.79
N LEU A 365 -1.21 -18.18 8.31
CA LEU A 365 -2.64 -17.91 8.42
C LEU A 365 -3.03 -16.83 7.41
N GLY A 366 -4.07 -17.08 6.63
CA GLY A 366 -4.64 -16.06 5.75
C GLY A 366 -5.17 -14.88 6.54
N ARG A 367 -5.07 -13.66 5.98
CA ARG A 367 -5.74 -12.49 6.56
C ARG A 367 -7.24 -12.60 6.30
N ASN A 368 -8.06 -12.40 7.34
CA ASN A 368 -9.50 -12.30 7.20
C ASN A 368 -9.84 -10.93 6.61
N LEU A 369 -10.06 -10.88 5.29
CA LEU A 369 -10.44 -9.66 4.58
C LEU A 369 -11.97 -9.61 4.36
N PRO A 370 -12.66 -8.49 4.68
CA PRO A 370 -12.15 -7.28 5.31
C PRO A 370 -11.68 -7.48 6.76
N GLU A 371 -10.55 -6.84 7.10
CA GLU A 371 -9.99 -6.90 8.46
C GLU A 371 -10.44 -5.68 9.27
N ARG A 372 -11.24 -5.89 10.32
CA ARG A 372 -11.76 -4.79 11.14
C ARG A 372 -10.72 -4.33 12.16
N MET A 373 -10.36 -3.04 12.11
CA MET A 373 -9.33 -2.45 12.95
C MET A 373 -9.82 -1.95 14.31
N SER A 374 -11.03 -2.37 14.71
CA SER A 374 -11.76 -1.94 15.92
C SER A 374 -10.90 -1.95 17.18
#